data_AF-A0A7S2QG76-F1
#
_entry.id   AF-A0A7S2QG76-F1
#
_cell.length_a   1.000
_cell.length_b   1.000
_cell.length_c   1.000
_cell.angle_alpha   90.00
_cell.angle_beta   90.00
_cell.angle_gamma   90.00
#
_symmetry.space_group_name_H-M   'P 1'
#
loop_
_entity.id
_entity.type
_entity.pdbx_description
1 polymer ?
#
loop_
_entity_poly.entity_id
_entity_poly.type
_entity_poly.pdbx_seq_one_letter_code
_entity_poly.pdbx_strand_id
1 'polypeptide(L)'
;GKQWLGVLGNHDYGGFLFTHGWDQAIGYTWTTDHPSTGRWLTPALYWAVKVWYPAFSVDYFFIDSNVFDAADPLADAGHNLCSRAHNLREGATCGSQGPVSVEECPTWFRNLWAAQLQWLEVGLKRSKAEWQIVVTHFPPTHGMAEWKRLVAAYGIDAIVTGHVHQQEIHYAGPTNVLWPTVVIISGGGGGITSESSPTASGE
;
A
#
# COMPACT_ATOMS: atom_id res chain seq x y z
N GLY A 1 -18.77 -1.27 -15.87
CA GLY A 1 -17.62 -0.35 -15.86
C GLY A 1 -16.33 -1.15 -15.83
N LYS A 2 -15.16 -0.50 -15.88
CA LYS A 2 -13.87 -1.18 -15.63
C LYS A 2 -13.69 -1.43 -14.13
N GLN A 3 -13.03 -2.54 -13.78
CA GLN A 3 -12.73 -2.89 -12.39
C GLN A 3 -11.59 -2.02 -11.84
N TRP A 4 -11.65 -1.72 -10.55
CA TRP A 4 -10.70 -0.95 -9.76
C TRP A 4 -10.11 -1.88 -8.71
N LEU A 5 -8.81 -2.15 -8.82
CA LEU A 5 -8.07 -3.00 -7.89
C LEU A 5 -7.36 -2.08 -6.91
N GLY A 6 -7.72 -2.15 -5.63
CA GLY A 6 -7.24 -1.20 -4.62
C GLY A 6 -6.28 -1.78 -3.60
N VAL A 7 -5.50 -0.88 -3.02
CA VAL A 7 -4.68 -1.06 -1.81
C VAL A 7 -4.90 0.15 -0.92
N LEU A 8 -4.80 -0.03 0.40
CA LEU A 8 -5.02 1.03 1.37
C LEU A 8 -3.76 1.89 1.55
N GLY A 9 -3.94 3.20 1.62
CA GLY A 9 -2.95 4.17 2.07
C GLY A 9 -3.21 4.67 3.48
N ASN A 10 -2.30 5.49 4.00
CA ASN A 10 -2.34 5.96 5.39
C ASN A 10 -3.61 6.80 5.64
N HIS A 11 -4.04 7.60 4.67
CA HIS A 11 -5.28 8.36 4.78
C HIS A 11 -6.56 7.51 4.77
N ASP A 12 -6.54 6.28 4.23
CA ASP A 12 -7.65 5.34 4.39
C ASP A 12 -7.79 4.83 5.83
N TYR A 13 -6.76 4.97 6.65
CA TYR A 13 -6.81 4.73 8.09
C TYR A 13 -7.12 5.99 8.89
N GLY A 14 -6.89 7.16 8.30
CA GLY A 14 -7.14 8.48 8.89
C GLY A 14 -5.96 9.45 8.82
N GLY A 15 -4.79 9.00 8.35
CA GLY A 15 -3.56 9.79 8.23
C GLY A 15 -2.85 10.02 9.57
N PHE A 16 -3.56 10.56 10.55
CA PHE A 16 -3.09 10.77 11.94
C PHE A 16 -3.91 9.97 12.97
N LEU A 17 -4.84 9.14 12.49
CA LEU A 17 -5.68 8.20 13.23
C LEU A 17 -5.63 6.84 12.52
N PHE A 18 -6.07 5.78 13.19
CA PHE A 18 -6.17 4.43 12.60
C PHE A 18 -7.60 3.91 12.44
N THR A 19 -8.62 4.74 12.68
CA THR A 19 -10.04 4.32 12.80
C THR A 19 -10.93 4.76 11.64
N HIS A 20 -10.40 5.35 10.56
CA HIS A 20 -11.22 6.04 9.57
C HIS A 20 -11.43 5.26 8.26
N GLY A 21 -12.32 4.26 8.26
CA GLY A 21 -12.99 3.80 7.03
C GLY A 21 -12.22 2.83 6.14
N TRP A 22 -11.00 2.41 6.51
CA TRP A 22 -10.28 1.32 5.86
C TRP A 22 -11.11 0.03 5.80
N ASP A 23 -11.86 -0.24 6.87
CA ASP A 23 -12.76 -1.39 7.02
C ASP A 23 -13.97 -1.27 6.10
N GLN A 24 -14.50 -0.06 5.92
CA GLN A 24 -15.57 0.24 4.96
C GLN A 24 -15.08 0.09 3.52
N ALA A 25 -13.86 0.52 3.20
CA ALA A 25 -13.26 0.32 1.88
C ALA A 25 -13.11 -1.17 1.54
N ILE A 26 -12.77 -1.99 2.53
CA ILE A 26 -12.77 -3.45 2.39
C ILE A 26 -14.20 -4.00 2.26
N GLY A 27 -15.07 -3.64 3.19
CA GLY A 27 -16.46 -4.10 3.24
C GLY A 27 -17.23 -3.80 1.96
N TYR A 28 -16.98 -2.64 1.34
CA TYR A 28 -17.62 -2.22 0.09
C TYR A 28 -17.39 -3.21 -1.05
N THR A 29 -16.23 -3.87 -1.10
CA THR A 29 -15.93 -4.94 -2.06
C THR A 29 -16.98 -6.06 -2.06
N TRP A 30 -17.53 -6.36 -0.88
CA TRP A 30 -18.45 -7.46 -0.65
C TRP A 30 -19.92 -7.04 -0.72
N THR A 31 -20.20 -5.75 -0.93
CA THR A 31 -21.56 -5.24 -1.07
C THR A 31 -22.12 -5.50 -2.46
N THR A 32 -23.32 -6.09 -2.53
CA THR A 32 -24.05 -6.38 -3.78
C THR A 32 -25.17 -5.39 -4.07
N ASP A 33 -25.62 -4.66 -3.05
CA ASP A 33 -26.72 -3.71 -3.15
C ASP A 33 -26.25 -2.33 -3.61
N HIS A 34 -27.17 -1.54 -4.17
CA HIS A 34 -26.92 -0.17 -4.57
C HIS A 34 -26.38 0.66 -3.38
N PRO A 35 -25.32 1.49 -3.55
CA PRO A 35 -24.77 1.98 -4.82
C PRO A 35 -23.63 1.14 -5.43
N SER A 36 -23.35 -0.05 -4.91
CA SER A 36 -22.30 -0.90 -5.46
C SER A 36 -22.60 -1.32 -6.89
N THR A 37 -21.57 -1.24 -7.73
CA THR A 37 -21.61 -1.74 -9.11
C THR A 37 -20.67 -2.94 -9.32
N GLY A 38 -20.15 -3.51 -8.22
CA GLY A 38 -19.16 -4.61 -8.24
C GLY A 38 -17.80 -4.23 -8.85
N ARG A 39 -17.56 -2.95 -9.14
CA ARG A 39 -16.32 -2.48 -9.78
C ARG A 39 -15.16 -2.27 -8.81
N TRP A 40 -15.42 -2.10 -7.52
CA TRP A 40 -14.41 -1.81 -6.52
C TRP A 40 -13.94 -3.10 -5.87
N LEU A 41 -12.64 -3.39 -5.94
CA LEU A 41 -12.04 -4.62 -5.43
C LEU A 41 -10.84 -4.28 -4.53
N THR A 42 -11.11 -4.22 -3.23
CA THR A 42 -10.11 -4.18 -2.14
C THR A 42 -10.55 -5.20 -1.09
N PRO A 43 -10.50 -6.52 -1.36
CA PRO A 43 -11.21 -7.53 -0.57
C PRO A 43 -10.59 -7.82 0.81
N ALA A 44 -9.33 -7.42 1.02
CA ALA A 44 -8.56 -7.64 2.24
C ALA A 44 -7.41 -6.63 2.35
N LEU A 45 -6.76 -6.59 3.52
CA LEU A 45 -5.58 -5.74 3.81
C LEU A 45 -4.41 -6.03 2.85
N TYR A 46 -4.20 -7.30 2.52
CA TYR A 46 -3.27 -7.75 1.49
C TYR A 46 -3.91 -8.89 0.70
N TRP A 47 -3.75 -8.89 -0.61
CA TRP A 47 -4.42 -9.82 -1.51
C TRP A 47 -3.73 -9.88 -2.87
N ALA A 48 -4.06 -10.87 -3.68
CA ALA A 48 -3.49 -11.01 -5.02
C ALA A 48 -4.58 -11.32 -6.05
N VAL A 49 -4.30 -10.95 -7.31
CA VAL A 49 -5.12 -11.33 -8.46
C VAL A 49 -4.25 -11.59 -9.67
N LYS A 50 -4.59 -12.67 -10.39
CA LYS A 50 -4.03 -12.94 -11.71
C LYS A 50 -4.89 -12.29 -12.78
N VAL A 51 -4.26 -11.48 -13.62
CA VAL A 51 -4.91 -10.89 -14.80
C VAL A 51 -4.37 -11.59 -16.04
N TRP A 52 -5.28 -12.05 -16.89
CA TRP A 52 -4.95 -12.72 -18.15
C TRP A 52 -5.10 -11.76 -19.32
N TYR A 53 -4.02 -11.54 -20.04
CA TYR A 53 -4.00 -10.83 -21.33
C TYR A 53 -3.91 -11.88 -22.45
N PRO A 54 -4.22 -11.51 -23.72
CA PRO A 54 -4.21 -12.46 -24.83
C PRO A 54 -2.89 -13.23 -25.04
N ALA A 55 -1.75 -12.66 -24.61
CA ALA A 55 -0.42 -13.22 -24.85
C ALA A 55 0.41 -13.47 -23.58
N PHE A 56 -0.05 -13.01 -22.42
CA PHE A 56 0.67 -13.11 -21.15
C PHE A 56 -0.29 -12.98 -19.97
N SER A 57 0.18 -13.33 -18.79
CA SER A 57 -0.50 -13.15 -17.53
C SER A 57 0.35 -12.32 -16.57
N VAL A 58 -0.32 -11.65 -15.65
CA VAL A 58 0.30 -10.84 -14.61
C VAL A 58 -0.27 -11.26 -13.28
N ASP A 59 0.59 -11.61 -12.34
CA ASP A 59 0.22 -11.75 -10.93
C ASP A 59 0.46 -10.42 -10.22
N TYR A 60 -0.62 -9.77 -9.81
CA TYR A 60 -0.58 -8.56 -8.99
C TYR A 60 -0.70 -8.92 -7.51
N PHE A 61 0.20 -8.38 -6.70
CA PHE A 61 0.21 -8.53 -5.23
C PHE A 61 0.01 -7.17 -4.58
N PHE A 62 -1.11 -6.98 -3.90
CA PHE A 62 -1.47 -5.76 -3.19
C PHE A 62 -1.12 -5.95 -1.71
N ILE A 63 -0.31 -5.06 -1.14
CA ILE A 63 0.15 -5.18 0.24
C ILE A 63 0.01 -3.86 1.02
N ASP A 64 -0.27 -3.96 2.32
CA ASP A 64 -0.44 -2.79 3.19
C ASP A 64 0.91 -2.31 3.74
N SER A 65 1.36 -1.12 3.35
CA SER A 65 2.64 -0.57 3.81
C SER A 65 2.52 0.48 4.93
N ASN A 66 1.37 0.56 5.61
CA ASN A 66 1.11 1.62 6.60
C ASN A 66 1.92 1.46 7.89
N VAL A 67 2.67 0.37 8.03
CA VAL A 67 3.71 0.23 9.07
C VAL A 67 4.73 1.39 9.06
N PHE A 68 4.96 2.01 7.90
CA PHE A 68 5.88 3.14 7.76
C PHE A 68 5.34 4.47 8.29
N ASP A 69 4.06 4.52 8.64
CA ASP A 69 3.39 5.67 9.28
C ASP A 69 2.80 5.31 10.66
N ALA A 70 3.12 4.11 11.16
CA ALA A 70 2.63 3.58 12.43
C ALA A 70 3.77 3.56 13.47
N ALA A 71 4.24 4.75 13.85
CA ALA A 71 5.37 4.94 14.75
C ALA A 71 4.95 4.90 16.24
N ASP A 72 5.93 5.04 17.14
CA ASP A 72 5.66 5.19 18.58
C ASP A 72 4.57 6.25 18.83
N PRO A 73 3.60 6.04 19.73
CA PRO A 73 2.45 6.93 19.88
C PRO A 73 2.78 8.37 20.29
N LEU A 74 4.02 8.65 20.73
CA LEU A 74 4.51 10.00 21.04
C LEU A 74 5.33 10.62 19.91
N ALA A 75 5.62 9.87 18.84
CA ALA A 75 6.37 10.34 17.69
C ALA A 75 5.46 11.02 16.65
N ASP A 76 6.04 12.02 15.97
CA ASP A 76 5.49 12.79 14.84
C ASP A 76 3.95 12.79 14.75
N ALA A 77 3.31 13.58 15.62
CA ALA A 77 1.86 13.61 15.67
C ALA A 77 1.19 14.04 14.36
N GLY A 78 1.91 14.72 13.45
CA GLY A 78 1.35 15.22 12.18
C GLY A 78 1.14 14.15 11.11
N HIS A 79 1.91 13.06 11.16
CA HIS A 79 1.86 11.99 10.15
C HIS A 79 1.66 10.60 10.76
N ASN A 80 1.78 10.46 12.07
CA ASN A 80 1.69 9.15 12.71
C ASN A 80 0.24 8.69 12.92
N LEU A 81 -0.14 7.60 12.24
CA LEU A 81 -1.42 6.91 12.40
C LEU A 81 -1.72 6.52 13.86
N CYS A 82 -0.67 6.19 14.62
CA CYS A 82 -0.75 5.74 16.00
C CYS A 82 -0.58 6.88 17.03
N SER A 83 -0.59 8.14 16.61
CA SER A 83 -0.38 9.30 17.49
C SER A 83 -1.39 9.38 18.64
N ARG A 84 -0.90 9.47 19.89
CA ARG A 84 -1.76 9.75 21.06
C ARG A 84 -2.49 11.08 20.97
N ALA A 85 -1.88 12.08 20.32
CA ALA A 85 -2.46 13.42 20.24
C ALA A 85 -3.83 13.43 19.55
N HIS A 86 -4.06 12.48 18.65
CA HIS A 86 -5.30 12.36 17.89
C HIS A 86 -6.15 11.18 18.39
N ASN A 87 -5.54 10.02 18.65
CA ASN A 87 -6.27 8.80 18.94
C ASN A 87 -6.80 8.70 20.39
N LEU A 88 -6.11 9.31 21.37
CA LEU A 88 -6.44 9.11 22.80
C LEU A 88 -7.79 9.73 23.17
N ARG A 89 -8.06 10.95 22.68
CA ARG A 89 -9.30 11.67 22.96
C ARG A 89 -10.52 10.95 22.38
N GLU A 90 -10.35 10.33 21.23
CA GLU A 90 -11.41 9.62 20.52
C GLU A 90 -11.64 8.20 21.07
N GLY A 91 -10.81 7.74 22.03
CA GLY A 91 -10.87 6.37 22.53
C GLY A 91 -10.64 5.34 21.41
N ALA A 92 -9.74 5.65 20.48
CA ALA A 92 -9.59 4.94 19.21
C ALA A 92 -9.35 3.42 19.41
N THR A 93 -10.17 2.63 18.73
CA THR A 93 -10.09 1.17 18.68
C THR A 93 -10.75 0.66 17.40
N CYS A 94 -10.17 -0.37 16.79
CA CYS A 94 -10.75 -1.10 15.66
C CYS A 94 -11.30 -2.48 16.10
N GLY A 95 -11.48 -2.69 17.39
CA GLY A 95 -11.91 -3.98 17.94
C GLY A 95 -10.94 -5.10 17.56
N SER A 96 -11.47 -6.30 17.29
CA SER A 96 -10.67 -7.49 16.99
C SER A 96 -10.09 -7.54 15.57
N GLN A 97 -10.50 -6.63 14.69
CA GLN A 97 -10.10 -6.63 13.28
C GLN A 97 -8.92 -5.69 12.97
N GLY A 98 -8.56 -4.80 13.90
CA GLY A 98 -7.48 -3.83 13.73
C GLY A 98 -6.73 -3.56 15.05
N PRO A 99 -6.04 -2.41 15.16
CA PRO A 99 -5.48 -1.96 16.43
C PRO A 99 -6.54 -1.88 17.54
N VAL A 100 -6.34 -2.61 18.64
CA VAL A 100 -7.29 -2.63 19.77
C VAL A 100 -7.17 -1.39 20.65
N SER A 101 -6.03 -0.70 20.61
CA SER A 101 -5.73 0.52 21.36
C SER A 101 -4.63 1.32 20.66
N VAL A 102 -4.45 2.56 21.11
CA VAL A 102 -3.36 3.44 20.63
C VAL A 102 -1.97 2.84 20.89
N GLU A 103 -1.79 2.19 22.04
CA GLU A 103 -0.51 1.59 22.43
C GLU A 103 -0.17 0.34 21.61
N GLU A 104 -1.20 -0.42 21.21
CA GLU A 104 -1.03 -1.63 20.40
C GLU A 104 -0.94 -1.33 18.90
N CYS A 105 -1.32 -0.13 18.46
CA CYS A 105 -1.34 0.25 17.05
C CYS A 105 -0.02 0.00 16.31
N PRO A 106 1.16 0.41 16.82
CA PRO A 106 2.42 0.17 16.11
C PRO A 106 2.74 -1.33 16.01
N THR A 107 2.42 -2.09 17.06
CA THR A 107 2.64 -3.55 17.09
C THR A 107 1.70 -4.25 16.11
N TRP A 108 0.45 -3.81 15.99
CA TRP A 108 -0.50 -4.37 15.03
C TRP A 108 -0.01 -4.21 13.59
N PHE A 109 0.41 -3.00 13.18
CA PHE A 109 0.93 -2.77 11.82
C PHE A 109 2.24 -3.53 11.57
N ARG A 110 3.13 -3.67 12.56
CA ARG A 110 4.33 -4.51 12.43
C ARG A 110 3.99 -5.98 12.24
N ASN A 111 3.00 -6.50 12.97
CA ASN A 111 2.55 -7.88 12.83
C ASN A 111 1.88 -8.12 11.48
N LEU A 112 1.06 -7.17 11.01
CA LEU A 112 0.46 -7.19 9.66
C LEU A 112 1.56 -7.24 8.60
N TRP A 113 2.54 -6.34 8.68
CA TRP A 113 3.69 -6.28 7.78
C TRP A 113 4.46 -7.61 7.75
N ALA A 114 4.78 -8.17 8.92
CA ALA A 114 5.48 -9.45 9.01
C ALA A 114 4.68 -10.60 8.38
N ALA A 115 3.37 -10.68 8.65
CA ALA A 115 2.50 -11.72 8.12
C ALA A 115 2.36 -11.62 6.59
N GLN A 116 2.12 -10.42 6.06
CA GLN A 116 1.95 -10.22 4.63
C GLN A 116 3.24 -10.41 3.85
N LEU A 117 4.42 -10.12 4.43
CA LEU A 117 5.70 -10.41 3.77
C LEU A 117 5.91 -11.92 3.60
N GLN A 118 5.58 -12.72 4.61
CA GLN A 118 5.61 -14.18 4.48
C GLN A 118 4.62 -14.68 3.41
N TRP A 119 3.41 -14.13 3.40
CA TRP A 119 2.40 -14.43 2.38
C TRP A 119 2.88 -14.05 0.97
N LEU A 120 3.48 -12.86 0.81
CA LEU A 120 3.99 -12.34 -0.45
C LEU A 120 5.10 -13.24 -0.99
N GLU A 121 6.06 -13.66 -0.16
CA GLU A 121 7.14 -14.57 -0.56
C GLU A 121 6.60 -15.91 -1.08
N VAL A 122 5.57 -16.46 -0.43
CA VAL A 122 4.90 -17.67 -0.89
C VAL A 122 4.22 -17.44 -2.24
N GLY A 123 3.55 -16.30 -2.41
CA GLY A 123 2.90 -15.89 -3.65
C GLY A 123 3.89 -15.77 -4.81
N LEU A 124 4.96 -14.99 -4.62
CA LEU A 124 6.02 -14.76 -5.59
C LEU A 124 6.72 -16.07 -5.98
N LYS A 125 7.08 -16.90 -5.00
CA LYS A 125 7.72 -18.21 -5.26
C LYS A 125 6.83 -19.15 -6.07
N ARG A 126 5.51 -19.09 -5.86
CA ARG A 126 4.54 -19.96 -6.54
C ARG A 126 4.13 -19.43 -7.90
N SER A 127 4.31 -18.14 -8.16
CA SER A 127 3.91 -17.52 -9.42
C SER A 127 4.50 -18.25 -10.62
N LYS A 128 3.66 -18.35 -11.65
CA LYS A 128 4.01 -18.82 -12.99
C LYS A 128 3.57 -17.81 -14.05
N ALA A 129 3.13 -16.61 -13.63
CA ALA A 129 2.82 -15.54 -14.55
C ALA A 129 4.08 -15.06 -15.25
N GLU A 130 3.90 -14.53 -16.46
CA GLU A 130 4.97 -13.89 -17.21
C GLU A 130 5.49 -12.64 -16.50
N TRP A 131 4.62 -11.95 -15.74
CA TRP A 131 4.98 -10.77 -14.94
C TRP A 131 4.44 -10.85 -13.52
N GLN A 132 5.24 -10.35 -12.57
CA GLN A 132 4.90 -10.21 -11.16
C GLN A 132 4.99 -8.73 -10.77
N ILE A 133 3.86 -8.15 -10.35
CA ILE A 133 3.78 -6.73 -9.99
C ILE A 133 3.32 -6.60 -8.55
N VAL A 134 4.05 -5.83 -7.74
CA VAL A 134 3.62 -5.46 -6.38
C VAL A 134 3.00 -4.08 -6.40
N VAL A 135 1.88 -3.91 -5.72
CA VAL A 135 1.17 -2.64 -5.56
C VAL A 135 1.08 -2.33 -4.06
N THR A 136 1.56 -1.17 -3.66
CA THR A 136 1.63 -0.78 -2.24
C THR A 136 1.54 0.74 -2.11
N HIS A 137 1.16 1.27 -0.96
CA HIS A 137 1.02 2.73 -0.84
C HIS A 137 2.37 3.46 -0.79
N PHE A 138 3.26 3.08 0.12
CA PHE A 138 4.54 3.74 0.35
C PHE A 138 5.59 3.28 -0.68
N PRO A 139 6.41 4.20 -1.23
CA PRO A 139 7.47 3.86 -2.16
C PRO A 139 8.58 3.01 -1.51
N PRO A 140 9.34 2.21 -2.28
CA PRO A 140 10.40 1.33 -1.75
C PRO A 140 11.61 2.03 -1.10
N THR A 141 11.65 3.36 -1.11
CA THR A 141 12.53 4.14 -0.23
C THR A 141 12.24 3.85 1.25
N HIS A 142 11.01 3.44 1.56
CA HIS A 142 10.63 2.83 2.83
C HIS A 142 10.79 1.30 2.76
N GLY A 143 11.40 0.70 3.79
CA GLY A 143 11.66 -0.76 3.80
C GLY A 143 12.66 -1.21 2.73
N MET A 144 13.61 -0.35 2.36
CA MET A 144 14.53 -0.59 1.25
C MET A 144 15.32 -1.91 1.38
N ALA A 145 15.67 -2.32 2.60
CA ALA A 145 16.40 -3.57 2.82
C ALA A 145 15.53 -4.80 2.49
N GLU A 146 14.27 -4.78 2.92
CA GLU A 146 13.28 -5.82 2.62
C GLU A 146 13.01 -5.89 1.11
N TRP A 147 12.79 -4.74 0.47
CA TRP A 147 12.55 -4.69 -0.97
C TRP A 147 13.74 -5.22 -1.77
N LYS A 148 14.97 -4.80 -1.44
CA LYS A 148 16.20 -5.33 -2.07
C LYS A 148 16.29 -6.85 -1.97
N ARG A 149 15.95 -7.41 -0.81
CA ARG A 149 15.95 -8.85 -0.61
C ARG A 149 14.88 -9.54 -1.47
N LEU A 150 13.66 -9.02 -1.48
CA LEU A 150 12.54 -9.62 -2.23
C LEU A 150 12.78 -9.57 -3.74
N VAL A 151 13.20 -8.42 -4.28
CA VAL A 151 13.46 -8.28 -5.72
C VAL A 151 14.58 -9.23 -6.17
N ALA A 152 15.66 -9.33 -5.39
CA ALA A 152 16.78 -10.21 -5.69
C ALA A 152 16.43 -11.69 -5.60
N ALA A 153 15.53 -12.07 -4.68
CA ALA A 153 15.17 -13.46 -4.44
C ALA A 153 14.10 -14.00 -5.41
N TYR A 154 13.15 -13.15 -5.84
CA TYR A 154 11.95 -13.62 -6.55
C TYR A 154 11.71 -12.98 -7.92
N GLY A 155 12.49 -11.97 -8.31
CA GLY A 155 12.34 -11.31 -9.61
C GLY A 155 11.00 -10.60 -9.76
N ILE A 156 10.69 -9.67 -8.86
CA ILE A 156 9.54 -8.75 -9.02
C ILE A 156 9.84 -7.84 -10.22
N ASP A 157 8.93 -7.74 -11.19
CA ASP A 157 9.17 -6.98 -12.41
C ASP A 157 8.90 -5.49 -12.22
N ALA A 158 7.83 -5.16 -11.48
CA ALA A 158 7.50 -3.79 -11.15
C ALA A 158 6.92 -3.63 -9.74
N ILE A 159 7.18 -2.49 -9.12
CA ILE A 159 6.52 -2.02 -7.90
C ILE A 159 5.80 -0.72 -8.24
N VAL A 160 4.49 -0.68 -8.03
CA VAL A 160 3.63 0.48 -8.25
C VAL A 160 3.22 1.07 -6.91
N THR A 161 3.52 2.34 -6.68
CA THR A 161 3.24 3.02 -5.42
C THR A 161 2.60 4.38 -5.60
N GLY A 162 2.18 4.97 -4.48
CA GLY A 162 1.72 6.34 -4.40
C GLY A 162 2.45 7.05 -3.26
N HIS A 163 1.68 7.58 -2.31
CA HIS A 163 2.11 8.33 -1.13
C HIS A 163 2.80 9.65 -1.44
N VAL A 164 3.86 9.63 -2.24
CA VAL A 164 4.53 10.85 -2.72
C VAL A 164 3.62 11.53 -3.74
N HIS A 165 3.26 12.80 -3.51
CA HIS A 165 2.27 13.50 -4.35
C HIS A 165 2.85 14.01 -5.68
N GLN A 166 3.51 13.11 -6.43
CA GLN A 166 4.11 13.36 -7.74
C GLN A 166 4.10 12.11 -8.63
N GLN A 167 4.71 12.20 -9.81
CA GLN A 167 4.82 11.12 -10.79
C GLN A 167 6.29 10.84 -11.09
N GLU A 168 6.75 9.61 -10.85
CA GLU A 168 8.12 9.20 -11.12
C GLU A 168 8.20 7.79 -11.70
N ILE A 169 9.17 7.56 -12.57
CA ILE A 169 9.51 6.23 -13.09
C ILE A 169 10.99 5.99 -12.92
N HIS A 170 11.32 4.98 -12.12
CA HIS A 170 12.68 4.50 -11.90
C HIS A 170 12.86 3.18 -12.66
N TYR A 171 13.45 3.26 -13.85
CA TYR A 171 13.75 2.11 -14.70
C TYR A 171 15.22 1.70 -14.55
N ALA A 172 16.03 1.80 -15.61
CA ALA A 172 17.44 1.46 -15.61
C ALA A 172 18.30 2.66 -15.23
N GLY A 173 19.24 2.48 -14.30
CA GLY A 173 20.22 3.49 -13.94
C GLY A 173 20.68 3.42 -12.49
N PRO A 174 21.72 4.19 -12.13
CA PRO A 174 22.28 4.19 -10.78
C PRO A 174 21.32 4.74 -9.70
N THR A 175 20.28 5.46 -10.11
CA THR A 175 19.24 6.00 -9.23
C THR A 175 18.21 4.95 -8.81
N ASN A 176 18.03 3.88 -9.59
CA ASN A 176 17.16 2.76 -9.22
C ASN A 176 17.94 1.67 -8.49
N VAL A 177 17.93 1.73 -7.16
CA VAL A 177 18.59 0.75 -6.30
C VAL A 177 17.94 -0.64 -6.32
N LEU A 178 16.78 -0.80 -6.97
CA LEU A 178 16.05 -2.06 -7.12
C LEU A 178 16.14 -2.66 -8.53
N TRP A 179 16.92 -2.05 -9.44
CA TRP A 179 17.16 -2.61 -10.77
C TRP A 179 17.56 -4.11 -10.69
N PRO A 180 16.93 -5.04 -11.45
CA PRO A 180 16.09 -4.83 -12.64
C PRO A 180 14.61 -4.48 -12.43
N THR A 181 14.11 -4.42 -11.19
CA THR A 181 12.71 -4.08 -10.91
C THR A 181 12.42 -2.62 -11.24
N VAL A 182 11.34 -2.36 -11.98
CA VAL A 182 10.86 -1.01 -12.26
C VAL A 182 10.10 -0.47 -11.05
N VAL A 183 10.37 0.75 -10.62
CA VAL A 183 9.55 1.41 -9.58
C VAL A 183 8.76 2.55 -10.22
N ILE A 184 7.45 2.54 -10.03
CA ILE A 184 6.53 3.56 -10.52
C ILE A 184 5.90 4.23 -9.31
N ILE A 185 6.10 5.53 -9.15
CA ILE A 185 5.44 6.34 -8.13
C ILE A 185 4.38 7.17 -8.83
N SER A 186 3.11 6.96 -8.46
CA SER A 186 1.96 7.63 -9.07
C SER A 186 1.01 8.19 -8.04
N GLY A 187 1.45 9.18 -7.26
CA GLY A 187 0.64 9.84 -6.22
C GLY A 187 0.08 11.21 -6.62
N GLY A 188 0.39 11.74 -7.80
CA GLY A 188 -0.09 13.05 -8.28
C GLY A 188 -1.58 13.15 -8.62
N GLY A 189 -2.41 12.15 -8.30
CA GLY A 189 -3.83 12.09 -8.69
C GLY A 189 -4.81 12.86 -7.77
N GLY A 190 -4.39 13.21 -6.55
CA GLY A 190 -5.26 13.76 -5.49
C GLY A 190 -5.60 15.26 -5.60
N GLY A 191 -4.98 16.01 -6.52
CA GLY A 191 -5.43 17.34 -6.95
C GLY A 191 -5.33 18.52 -5.96
N ILE A 192 -4.87 18.35 -4.72
CA ILE A 192 -4.79 19.44 -3.72
C ILE A 192 -3.35 19.82 -3.34
N THR A 193 -2.39 18.90 -3.44
CA THR A 193 -0.99 19.16 -3.07
C THR A 193 -0.05 18.51 -4.08
N SER A 194 0.90 19.28 -4.61
CA SER A 194 2.11 18.76 -5.24
C SER A 194 3.28 18.99 -4.28
N GLU A 195 4.18 18.03 -4.15
CA GLU A 195 5.40 18.20 -3.33
C GLU A 195 6.41 19.18 -3.98
N SER A 196 6.23 19.45 -5.28
CA SER A 196 7.02 20.38 -6.07
C SER A 196 6.13 21.33 -6.88
N SER A 197 6.71 22.42 -7.40
CA SER A 197 6.03 23.25 -8.40
C SER A 197 6.02 22.51 -9.74
N PRO A 198 4.89 22.44 -10.45
CA PRO A 198 4.83 21.73 -11.73
C PRO A 198 5.78 22.38 -12.75
N THR A 199 6.60 21.56 -13.41
CA THR A 199 7.39 22.02 -14.56
C THR A 199 6.64 21.79 -15.88
N ALA A 200 6.98 22.55 -16.92
CA ALA A 200 6.38 22.37 -18.25
C ALA A 200 6.68 20.98 -18.86
N SER A 201 7.70 20.28 -18.35
CA SER A 201 8.07 18.92 -18.72
C SER A 201 7.32 17.82 -17.95
N GLY A 202 6.54 18.18 -16.92
CA GLY A 202 5.86 17.20 -16.07
C GLY A 202 6.76 16.52 -15.04
N GLU A 203 7.93 17.14 -14.75
CA GLU A 203 8.80 16.84 -13.60
C GLU A 203 8.40 17.68 -12.38
#